data_AF-A0A3D1I9S0-F1
#
_entry.id   AF-A0A3D1I9S0-F1
#
_cell.length_a   1.000
_cell.length_b   1.000
_cell.length_c   1.000
_cell.angle_alpha   90.00
_cell.angle_beta   90.00
_cell.angle_gamma   90.00
#
_symmetry.space_group_name_H-M   'P 1'
#
loop_
_entity.id
_entity.type
_entity.pdbx_description
1 polymer ?
#
loop_
_entity_poly.entity_id
_entity_poly.type
_entity_poly.pdbx_seq_one_letter_code
_entity_poly.pdbx_strand_id
1 'polypeptide(L)'
;MLTVPLLLLAMAAGPSGRVVVPLETGWEFRRGEMPGYEFPRRWRKVTVPHDFAIEDLPPAPQTPEELEPIAGEWRFRLGDDPSWKDPSLDDSGWKTVRVPSTWDAHGDAAVNAYGWYRRKLRIPAGLARKGFVLPLGKLDDVDEAFLNGVRIGGLGSFPPNYRTAWSQIRLYRVPPGLARGDGSDVLAVRVYNGGGQGGWYAASERPLRSGPFDRGAP
;
A
#
# COMPACT_ATOMS: atom_id res chain seq x y z
N MET A 1 -5.76 83.20 -54.16
CA MET A 1 -6.05 83.35 -52.73
C MET A 1 -6.86 82.15 -52.29
N LEU A 2 -6.27 81.27 -51.46
CA LEU A 2 -6.96 80.44 -50.45
C LEU A 2 -5.88 79.64 -49.70
N THR A 3 -5.81 79.92 -48.41
CA THR A 3 -4.85 79.47 -47.42
C THR A 3 -5.10 78.00 -47.09
N VAL A 4 -4.06 77.15 -47.08
CA VAL A 4 -4.11 75.80 -46.53
C VAL A 4 -3.62 75.87 -45.07
N PRO A 5 -4.46 75.60 -44.05
CA PRO A 5 -3.96 75.47 -42.69
C PRO A 5 -3.48 74.04 -42.43
N LEU A 6 -2.22 73.99 -41.99
CA LEU A 6 -1.55 72.90 -41.30
C LEU A 6 -2.36 72.52 -40.03
N LEU A 7 -2.82 71.28 -39.92
CA LEU A 7 -3.36 70.75 -38.65
C LEU A 7 -2.32 69.85 -38.00
N LEU A 8 -1.81 70.31 -36.86
CA LEU A 8 -0.82 69.63 -36.03
C LEU A 8 -1.44 68.35 -35.42
N LEU A 9 -0.70 67.27 -35.53
CA LEU A 9 -0.99 65.94 -35.00
C LEU A 9 -0.73 65.95 -33.47
N ALA A 10 -1.77 65.75 -32.65
CA ALA A 10 -1.61 65.37 -31.26
C ALA A 10 -1.79 63.86 -31.12
N MET A 11 -0.67 63.14 -31.04
CA MET A 11 -0.63 61.71 -30.73
C MET A 11 -1.03 61.51 -29.26
N ALA A 12 -2.25 61.05 -29.01
CA ALA A 12 -2.61 60.52 -27.71
C ALA A 12 -1.93 59.14 -27.57
N ALA A 13 -0.94 59.06 -26.68
CA ALA A 13 -0.35 57.79 -26.26
C ALA A 13 -1.44 56.93 -25.60
N GLY A 14 -1.99 55.97 -26.33
CA GLY A 14 -2.83 54.92 -25.75
C GLY A 14 -1.99 54.08 -24.80
N PRO A 15 -2.53 53.64 -23.64
CA PRO A 15 -1.77 52.83 -22.71
C PRO A 15 -1.34 51.54 -23.41
N SER A 16 -0.03 51.38 -23.60
CA SER A 16 0.61 50.11 -23.96
C SER A 16 0.55 49.17 -22.75
N GLY A 17 -0.66 48.73 -22.43
CA GLY A 17 -0.93 47.73 -21.42
C GLY A 17 -0.68 46.35 -22.01
N ARG A 18 0.21 45.58 -21.39
CA ARG A 18 0.40 44.16 -21.68
C ARG A 18 -0.95 43.45 -21.51
N VAL A 19 -1.52 42.92 -22.59
CA VAL A 19 -2.73 42.08 -22.52
C VAL A 19 -2.30 40.73 -21.95
N VAL A 20 -2.66 40.48 -20.69
CA VAL A 20 -2.56 39.15 -20.09
C VAL A 20 -3.85 38.43 -20.44
N VAL A 21 -3.80 37.50 -21.39
CA VAL A 21 -4.89 36.56 -21.63
C VAL A 21 -4.68 35.40 -20.67
N PRO A 22 -5.55 35.19 -19.66
CA PRO A 22 -5.43 34.04 -18.78
C PRO A 22 -5.71 32.78 -19.61
N LEU A 23 -4.70 31.93 -19.79
CA LEU A 23 -4.84 30.62 -20.43
C LEU A 23 -5.64 29.64 -19.54
N GLU A 24 -6.23 30.12 -18.46
CA GLU A 24 -6.90 29.32 -17.43
C GLU A 24 -8.43 29.29 -17.58
N THR A 25 -8.99 30.04 -18.55
CA THR A 25 -10.43 30.29 -18.60
C THR A 25 -10.96 30.27 -20.03
N GLY A 26 -12.18 29.76 -20.23
CA GLY A 26 -12.86 29.83 -21.53
C GLY A 26 -12.59 28.67 -22.49
N TRP A 27 -11.94 27.60 -22.05
CA TRP A 27 -11.73 26.41 -22.87
C TRP A 27 -13.01 25.61 -23.06
N GLU A 28 -13.22 25.15 -24.29
CA GLU A 28 -14.25 24.19 -24.65
C GLU A 28 -13.57 22.85 -25.00
N PHE A 29 -13.97 21.77 -24.33
CA PHE A 29 -13.43 20.41 -24.55
C PHE A 29 -14.49 19.42 -25.04
N ARG A 30 -14.11 18.57 -26.00
CA ARG A 30 -14.89 17.41 -26.47
C ARG A 30 -14.04 16.15 -26.38
N ARG A 31 -14.39 15.22 -25.48
CA ARG A 31 -13.78 13.89 -25.42
C ARG A 31 -14.32 13.05 -26.59
N GLY A 32 -13.45 12.34 -27.31
CA GLY A 32 -13.81 11.51 -28.46
C GLY A 32 -14.68 10.31 -28.07
N GLU A 33 -15.38 9.75 -29.07
CA GLU A 33 -16.32 8.65 -28.89
C GLU A 33 -15.64 7.37 -28.39
N MET A 34 -16.32 6.65 -27.49
CA MET A 34 -15.93 5.36 -26.92
C MET A 34 -17.11 4.41 -27.13
N PRO A 35 -16.95 3.24 -27.78
CA PRO A 35 -18.06 2.34 -28.07
C PRO A 35 -18.80 1.92 -26.80
N GLY A 36 -20.13 2.08 -26.79
CA GLY A 36 -21.00 1.69 -25.68
C GLY A 36 -21.23 2.77 -24.60
N TYR A 37 -20.75 4.00 -24.80
CA TYR A 37 -20.94 5.11 -23.86
C TYR A 37 -21.58 6.33 -24.54
N GLU A 38 -22.71 6.81 -24.02
CA GLU A 38 -23.34 8.05 -24.49
C GLU A 38 -22.72 9.27 -23.81
N PHE A 39 -22.04 10.11 -24.59
CA PHE A 39 -21.50 11.37 -24.10
C PHE A 39 -22.52 12.51 -24.18
N PRO A 40 -22.44 13.51 -23.28
CA PRO A 40 -23.31 14.67 -23.33
C PRO A 40 -23.13 15.46 -24.65
N ARG A 41 -24.23 15.77 -25.32
CA ARG A 41 -24.26 16.38 -26.66
C ARG A 41 -23.97 17.89 -26.72
N ARG A 42 -23.62 18.54 -25.59
CA ARG A 42 -23.41 19.99 -25.53
C ARG A 42 -22.14 20.34 -24.74
N TRP A 43 -21.41 21.34 -25.22
CA TRP A 43 -20.23 21.91 -24.57
C TRP A 43 -20.54 22.49 -23.19
N ARG A 44 -19.63 22.30 -22.24
CA ARG A 44 -19.67 22.84 -20.88
C ARG A 44 -18.45 23.71 -20.63
N LYS A 45 -18.63 24.84 -19.93
CA LYS A 45 -17.52 25.70 -19.50
C LYS A 45 -16.88 25.12 -18.25
N VAL A 46 -15.55 25.11 -18.21
CA VAL A 46 -14.74 24.61 -17.09
C VAL A 46 -13.71 25.69 -16.71
N THR A 47 -13.40 25.82 -15.42
CA THR A 47 -12.34 26.71 -14.91
C THR A 47 -11.11 25.84 -14.64
N VAL A 48 -9.87 26.30 -14.83
CA VAL A 48 -8.66 25.53 -14.41
C VAL A 48 -7.88 26.25 -13.30
N PRO A 49 -7.12 25.51 -12.46
CA PRO A 49 -6.90 24.06 -12.51
C PRO A 49 -8.09 23.31 -11.88
N HIS A 50 -8.81 22.53 -12.68
CA HIS A 50 -9.74 21.53 -12.18
C HIS A 50 -9.13 20.18 -12.51
N ASP A 51 -9.09 19.31 -11.51
CA ASP A 51 -8.59 17.96 -11.62
C ASP A 51 -9.62 17.11 -12.39
N PHE A 52 -9.22 16.59 -13.53
CA PHE A 52 -10.06 15.70 -14.35
C PHE A 52 -10.46 14.37 -13.67
N ALA A 53 -10.17 14.17 -12.38
CA ALA A 53 -10.17 12.87 -11.72
C ALA A 53 -11.34 12.61 -10.77
N ILE A 54 -12.18 13.59 -10.42
CA ILE A 54 -13.13 13.43 -9.29
C ILE A 54 -14.61 13.37 -9.70
N GLU A 55 -15.00 13.86 -10.87
CA GLU A 55 -16.41 13.87 -11.25
C GLU A 55 -16.79 12.66 -12.12
N ASP A 56 -17.69 11.82 -11.57
CA ASP A 56 -18.36 10.67 -12.20
C ASP A 56 -17.56 9.37 -12.41
N LEU A 57 -16.45 9.14 -11.67
CA LEU A 57 -15.96 7.77 -11.56
C LEU A 57 -16.96 6.93 -10.75
N PRO A 58 -17.31 5.69 -11.15
CA PRO A 58 -17.89 4.75 -10.21
C PRO A 58 -16.95 4.72 -8.98
N PRO A 59 -17.49 4.57 -7.75
CA PRO A 59 -16.65 4.56 -6.56
C PRO A 59 -15.47 3.63 -6.84
N ALA A 60 -14.24 4.15 -6.67
CA ALA A 60 -13.03 3.40 -6.94
C ALA A 60 -13.21 2.00 -6.34
N PRO A 61 -12.87 0.90 -7.07
CA PRO A 61 -12.97 -0.43 -6.51
C PRO A 61 -12.28 -0.37 -5.15
N GLN A 62 -13.07 -0.59 -4.10
CA GLN A 62 -12.61 -0.29 -2.75
C GLN A 62 -11.29 -1.03 -2.57
N THR A 63 -10.22 -0.27 -2.30
CA THR A 63 -8.93 -0.83 -1.91
C THR A 63 -9.23 -1.96 -0.94
N PRO A 64 -8.67 -3.19 -1.14
CA PRO A 64 -8.92 -4.30 -0.24
C PRO A 64 -8.81 -3.77 1.19
N GLU A 65 -9.86 -3.91 2.01
CA GLU A 65 -9.84 -3.28 3.34
C GLU A 65 -8.58 -3.83 4.05
N GLU A 66 -7.62 -2.97 4.35
CA GLU A 66 -6.34 -3.41 4.87
C GLU A 66 -6.52 -3.70 6.37
N LEU A 67 -5.97 -4.82 6.85
CA LEU A 67 -5.97 -5.09 8.28
C LEU A 67 -5.10 -4.02 8.98
N GLU A 68 -5.49 -3.58 10.17
CA GLU A 68 -4.69 -2.68 11.02
C GLU A 68 -3.21 -3.12 11.07
N PRO A 69 -2.26 -2.17 11.24
CA PRO A 69 -0.84 -2.47 11.25
C PRO A 69 -0.50 -3.58 12.24
N ILE A 70 0.25 -4.55 11.76
CA ILE A 70 0.57 -5.80 12.48
C ILE A 70 1.63 -5.57 13.59
N ALA A 71 2.10 -4.33 13.71
CA ALA A 71 2.95 -3.85 14.80
C ALA A 71 2.30 -4.04 16.18
N GLY A 72 3.13 -4.09 17.21
CA GLY A 72 2.71 -4.29 18.60
C GLY A 72 3.31 -5.55 19.21
N GLU A 73 2.60 -6.12 20.17
CA GLU A 73 3.09 -7.26 20.95
C GLU A 73 2.85 -8.59 20.26
N TRP A 74 3.87 -9.44 20.32
CA TRP A 74 3.95 -10.75 19.70
C TRP A 74 4.54 -11.77 20.67
N ARG A 75 4.12 -13.03 20.54
CA ARG A 75 4.81 -14.16 21.16
C ARG A 75 5.96 -14.57 20.27
N PHE A 76 7.14 -14.78 20.85
CA PHE A 76 8.36 -15.14 20.13
C PHE A 76 9.08 -16.31 20.79
N ARG A 77 9.61 -17.21 19.97
CA ARG A 77 10.42 -18.35 20.42
C ARG A 77 11.46 -18.73 19.37
N LEU A 78 12.70 -18.93 19.82
CA LEU A 78 13.76 -19.52 19.01
C LEU A 78 13.58 -21.04 18.87
N GLY A 79 14.02 -21.57 17.73
CA GLY A 79 13.87 -22.98 17.35
C GLY A 79 12.99 -23.14 16.13
N ASP A 80 12.87 -24.38 15.66
CA ASP A 80 12.13 -24.68 14.45
C ASP A 80 11.27 -25.94 14.61
N ASP A 81 10.01 -25.74 14.95
CA ASP A 81 9.04 -26.82 15.05
C ASP A 81 7.84 -26.49 14.14
N PRO A 82 7.63 -27.26 13.04
CA PRO A 82 6.53 -27.04 12.11
C PRO A 82 5.13 -27.11 12.74
N SER A 83 4.97 -27.70 13.94
CA SER A 83 3.71 -27.69 14.68
C SER A 83 3.34 -26.31 15.22
N TRP A 84 4.31 -25.39 15.33
CA TRP A 84 4.08 -24.05 15.87
C TRP A 84 3.22 -23.15 14.97
N LYS A 85 2.82 -23.61 13.77
CA LYS A 85 1.80 -22.97 12.95
C LYS A 85 0.36 -23.25 13.42
N ASP A 86 0.16 -24.26 14.26
CA ASP A 86 -1.18 -24.71 14.67
C ASP A 86 -1.91 -23.62 15.48
N PRO A 87 -3.16 -23.25 15.13
CA PRO A 87 -3.93 -22.28 15.90
C PRO A 87 -4.27 -22.73 17.34
N SER A 88 -4.25 -24.02 17.66
CA SER A 88 -4.54 -24.52 19.02
C SER A 88 -3.31 -24.64 19.92
N LEU A 89 -2.10 -24.36 19.41
CA LEU A 89 -0.88 -24.37 20.23
C LEU A 89 -0.99 -23.36 21.39
N ASP A 90 -0.68 -23.82 22.60
CA ASP A 90 -0.47 -22.95 23.75
C ASP A 90 0.91 -22.29 23.68
N ASP A 91 0.91 -20.98 23.44
CA ASP A 91 2.09 -20.11 23.38
C ASP A 91 2.25 -19.22 24.62
N SER A 92 1.54 -19.51 25.72
CA SER A 92 1.61 -18.73 26.96
C SER A 92 3.02 -18.68 27.57
N GLY A 93 3.81 -19.73 27.38
CA GLY A 93 5.21 -19.81 27.81
C GLY A 93 6.20 -19.12 26.87
N TRP A 94 5.76 -18.54 25.75
CA TRP A 94 6.63 -17.84 24.81
C TRP A 94 6.91 -16.41 25.27
N LYS A 95 8.10 -15.92 24.92
CA LYS A 95 8.55 -14.57 25.23
C LYS A 95 7.65 -13.55 24.55
N THR A 96 7.25 -12.50 25.26
CA THR A 96 6.57 -11.36 24.63
C THR A 96 7.62 -10.40 24.07
N VAL A 97 7.48 -10.02 22.80
CA VAL A 97 8.34 -9.05 22.13
C VAL A 97 7.51 -8.02 21.40
N ARG A 98 8.08 -6.84 21.13
CA ARG A 98 7.43 -5.80 20.34
C ARG A 98 8.00 -5.80 18.92
N VAL A 99 7.10 -5.78 17.94
CA VAL A 99 7.40 -5.70 16.51
C VAL A 99 6.96 -4.32 15.99
N PRO A 100 7.73 -3.67 15.09
CA PRO A 100 8.99 -4.14 14.52
C PRO A 100 10.18 -4.01 15.47
N SER A 101 11.13 -4.95 15.37
CA SER A 101 12.42 -4.94 16.07
C SER A 101 13.33 -6.06 15.55
N THR A 102 14.61 -6.00 15.88
CA THR A 102 15.58 -7.07 15.60
C THR A 102 15.62 -8.10 16.72
N TRP A 103 16.15 -9.29 16.47
CA TRP A 103 16.30 -10.30 17.54
C TRP A 103 17.31 -9.86 18.61
N ASP A 104 18.38 -9.15 18.23
CA ASP A 104 19.31 -8.53 19.18
C ASP A 104 18.60 -7.62 20.18
N ALA A 105 17.66 -6.80 19.73
CA ALA A 105 16.88 -5.90 20.58
C ALA A 105 15.88 -6.65 21.47
N HIS A 106 15.52 -7.88 21.12
CA HIS A 106 14.83 -8.79 22.03
C HIS A 106 15.78 -9.37 23.09
N GLY A 107 17.09 -9.35 22.87
CA GLY A 107 18.11 -10.04 23.67
C GLY A 107 18.46 -11.44 23.16
N ASP A 108 18.15 -11.73 21.89
CA ASP A 108 18.27 -13.05 21.26
C ASP A 108 19.15 -12.99 20.00
N ALA A 109 20.42 -12.58 20.14
CA ALA A 109 21.36 -12.44 19.02
C ALA A 109 21.80 -13.80 18.42
N ALA A 110 20.88 -14.47 17.71
CA ALA A 110 21.06 -15.79 17.15
C ALA A 110 21.20 -15.73 15.63
N VAL A 111 22.25 -16.37 15.10
CA VAL A 111 22.54 -16.53 13.67
C VAL A 111 22.49 -18.00 13.27
N ASN A 112 22.26 -18.28 11.99
CA ASN A 112 21.95 -19.63 11.48
C ASN A 112 20.83 -20.30 12.29
N ALA A 113 19.82 -19.51 12.64
CA ALA A 113 18.81 -19.87 13.61
C ALA A 113 17.42 -19.59 13.08
N TYR A 114 16.47 -20.36 13.59
CA TYR A 114 15.05 -20.14 13.35
C TYR A 114 14.41 -19.45 14.55
N GLY A 115 13.43 -18.63 14.26
CA GLY A 115 12.58 -17.98 15.24
C GLY A 115 11.16 -17.92 14.73
N TRP A 116 10.21 -18.07 15.65
CA TRP A 116 8.80 -18.06 15.34
C TRP A 116 8.10 -16.96 16.11
N TYR A 117 7.20 -16.27 15.41
CA TYR A 117 6.31 -15.26 15.95
C TYR A 117 4.88 -15.78 15.92
N ARG A 118 4.10 -15.52 16.97
CA ARG A 118 2.66 -15.83 17.02
C ARG A 118 1.85 -14.68 17.60
N ARG A 119 0.66 -14.43 17.02
CA ARG A 119 -0.30 -13.45 17.53
C ARG A 119 -1.72 -13.80 17.12
N LYS A 120 -2.67 -13.58 18.04
CA LYS A 120 -4.11 -13.56 17.75
C LYS A 120 -4.48 -12.25 17.05
N LEU A 121 -5.14 -12.36 15.90
CA LEU A 121 -5.59 -11.22 15.12
C LEU A 121 -7.09 -11.03 15.26
N ARG A 122 -7.52 -9.76 15.36
CA ARG A 122 -8.93 -9.40 15.23
C ARG A 122 -9.20 -9.01 13.79
N ILE A 123 -9.61 -10.00 13.00
CA ILE A 123 -9.97 -9.80 11.59
C ILE A 123 -11.48 -9.50 11.54
N PRO A 124 -11.91 -8.36 10.98
CA PRO A 124 -13.34 -8.09 10.80
C PRO A 124 -14.01 -9.16 9.91
N ALA A 125 -15.20 -9.60 10.28
CA ALA A 125 -15.95 -10.62 9.52
C ALA A 125 -16.23 -10.19 8.05
N GLY A 126 -16.37 -8.88 7.80
CA GLY A 126 -16.49 -8.35 6.44
C GLY A 126 -15.27 -8.66 5.58
N LEU A 127 -14.08 -8.50 6.16
CA LEU A 127 -12.82 -8.80 5.49
C LEU A 127 -12.58 -10.29 5.30
N ALA A 128 -12.87 -11.09 6.32
CA ALA A 128 -12.77 -12.54 6.24
C ALA A 128 -13.57 -13.11 5.05
N ARG A 129 -14.75 -12.55 4.75
CA ARG A 129 -15.59 -12.95 3.62
C ARG A 129 -15.09 -12.47 2.25
N LYS A 130 -14.41 -11.33 2.17
CA LYS A 130 -13.94 -10.74 0.90
C LYS A 130 -12.51 -11.16 0.54
N GLY A 131 -11.74 -11.67 1.51
CA GLY A 131 -10.30 -11.77 1.41
C GLY A 131 -9.62 -10.40 1.54
N PHE A 132 -8.32 -10.41 1.78
CA PHE A 132 -7.54 -9.19 2.02
C PHE A 132 -6.06 -9.42 1.75
N VAL A 133 -5.27 -8.34 1.80
CA VAL A 133 -3.81 -8.41 1.81
C VAL A 133 -3.32 -8.14 3.23
N LEU A 134 -2.40 -8.96 3.70
CA LEU A 134 -1.81 -8.87 5.02
C LEU A 134 -0.39 -8.27 4.90
N PRO A 135 -0.18 -7.03 5.36
CA PRO A 135 1.08 -6.31 5.22
C PRO A 135 2.03 -6.59 6.39
N LEU A 136 3.00 -7.51 6.23
CA LEU A 136 3.96 -7.78 7.31
C LEU A 136 5.10 -6.75 7.33
N GLY A 137 5.51 -6.16 6.20
CA GLY A 137 6.68 -5.28 6.16
C GLY A 137 7.94 -6.06 5.83
N LYS A 138 9.04 -5.88 6.57
CA LYS A 138 10.32 -6.54 6.25
C LYS A 138 10.78 -7.47 7.37
N LEU A 139 11.13 -8.68 6.97
CA LEU A 139 11.68 -9.72 7.85
C LEU A 139 13.04 -10.16 7.32
N ASP A 140 13.99 -10.31 8.23
CA ASP A 140 15.36 -10.73 7.96
C ASP A 140 15.57 -12.18 8.44
N ASP A 141 15.93 -13.15 7.60
CA ASP A 141 16.21 -13.10 6.16
C ASP A 141 15.10 -13.72 5.30
N VAL A 142 14.58 -14.85 5.77
CA VAL A 142 13.64 -15.74 5.07
C VAL A 142 12.44 -15.97 5.96
N ASP A 143 11.24 -15.97 5.39
CA ASP A 143 10.03 -16.17 6.17
C ASP A 143 8.99 -17.07 5.50
N GLU A 144 8.12 -17.67 6.32
CA GLU A 144 6.82 -18.21 5.94
C GLU A 144 5.75 -17.72 6.91
N ALA A 145 4.62 -17.28 6.38
CA ALA A 145 3.48 -16.87 7.18
C ALA A 145 2.32 -17.87 7.05
N PHE A 146 1.67 -18.14 8.17
CA PHE A 146 0.56 -19.06 8.29
C PHE A 146 -0.61 -18.40 9.01
N LEU A 147 -1.79 -18.40 8.40
CA LEU A 147 -3.03 -18.02 9.05
C LEU A 147 -3.83 -19.28 9.38
N ASN A 148 -4.14 -19.48 10.66
CA ASN A 148 -4.87 -20.65 11.15
C ASN A 148 -4.24 -21.99 10.70
N GLY A 149 -2.90 -22.05 10.66
CA GLY A 149 -2.15 -23.23 10.23
C GLY A 149 -1.98 -23.38 8.71
N VAL A 150 -2.67 -22.58 7.89
CA VAL A 150 -2.56 -22.60 6.43
C VAL A 150 -1.53 -21.57 5.98
N ARG A 151 -0.59 -21.99 5.14
CA ARG A 151 0.45 -21.09 4.59
C ARG A 151 -0.18 -20.07 3.64
N ILE A 152 0.10 -18.79 3.88
CA ILE A 152 -0.41 -17.66 3.07
C ILE A 152 0.70 -16.97 2.27
N GLY A 153 1.97 -17.23 2.58
CA GLY A 153 3.08 -16.60 1.89
C GLY A 153 4.43 -16.95 2.48
N GLY A 154 5.48 -16.40 1.88
CA GLY A 154 6.86 -16.51 2.30
C GLY A 154 7.80 -15.95 1.23
N LEU A 155 8.92 -15.37 1.64
CA LEU A 155 9.96 -14.84 0.76
C LEU A 155 11.32 -15.40 1.15
N GLY A 156 12.19 -15.57 0.13
CA GLY A 156 13.47 -16.24 0.26
C GLY A 156 13.34 -17.76 0.21
N SER A 157 14.42 -18.46 0.55
CA SER A 157 14.41 -19.92 0.68
C SER A 157 15.27 -20.37 1.86
N PHE A 158 14.75 -21.35 2.61
CA PHE A 158 15.43 -21.91 3.79
C PHE A 158 16.61 -22.80 3.39
N PRO A 159 17.55 -23.07 4.31
CA PRO A 159 18.55 -24.11 4.13
C PRO A 159 17.94 -25.46 3.70
N PRO A 160 18.68 -26.27 2.92
CA PRO A 160 20.06 -26.05 2.47
C PRO A 160 20.18 -25.05 1.30
N ASN A 161 19.09 -24.73 0.61
CA ASN A 161 19.09 -23.83 -0.54
C ASN A 161 18.87 -22.38 -0.09
N TYR A 162 19.66 -21.91 0.87
CA TYR A 162 19.44 -20.62 1.51
C TYR A 162 19.52 -19.46 0.51
N ARG A 163 18.48 -18.61 0.48
CA ARG A 163 18.48 -17.33 -0.24
C ARG A 163 17.72 -16.29 0.57
N THR A 164 18.42 -15.23 0.94
CA THR A 164 17.82 -14.11 1.69
C THR A 164 16.78 -13.35 0.86
N ALA A 165 15.79 -12.81 1.54
CA ALA A 165 14.90 -11.78 1.04
C ALA A 165 14.79 -10.60 2.02
N TRP A 166 15.77 -10.38 2.90
CA TRP A 166 15.71 -9.45 4.04
C TRP A 166 15.09 -8.09 3.71
N SER A 167 15.45 -7.49 2.58
CA SER A 167 15.04 -6.13 2.20
C SER A 167 13.68 -6.02 1.51
N GLN A 168 13.05 -7.14 1.14
CA GLN A 168 11.79 -7.17 0.40
C GLN A 168 10.58 -6.85 1.30
N ILE A 169 9.52 -6.24 0.75
CA ILE A 169 8.29 -6.00 1.50
C ILE A 169 7.38 -7.23 1.37
N ARG A 170 6.84 -7.69 2.50
CA ARG A 170 5.93 -8.83 2.60
C ARG A 170 4.49 -8.35 2.57
N LEU A 171 3.79 -8.67 1.48
CA LEU A 171 2.36 -8.47 1.28
C LEU A 171 1.75 -9.81 0.91
N TYR A 172 1.02 -10.45 1.84
CA TYR A 172 0.48 -11.80 1.62
C TYR A 172 -1.02 -11.78 1.43
N ARG A 173 -1.50 -12.33 0.32
CA ARG A 173 -2.93 -12.42 0.02
C ARG A 173 -3.56 -13.51 0.89
N VAL A 174 -4.59 -13.13 1.62
CA VAL A 174 -5.48 -14.04 2.36
C VAL A 174 -6.75 -14.24 1.54
N PRO A 175 -7.04 -15.46 1.07
CA PRO A 175 -8.25 -15.71 0.29
C PRO A 175 -9.52 -15.59 1.16
N PRO A 176 -10.68 -15.30 0.55
CA PRO A 176 -11.97 -15.39 1.20
C PRO A 176 -12.17 -16.71 1.97
N GLY A 177 -12.69 -16.62 3.18
CA GLY A 177 -13.05 -17.79 4.00
C GLY A 177 -11.89 -18.47 4.72
N LEU A 178 -10.63 -18.06 4.50
CA LEU A 178 -9.51 -18.60 5.29
C LEU A 178 -9.46 -18.01 6.71
N ALA A 179 -9.72 -16.71 6.84
CA ALA A 179 -9.94 -16.09 8.13
C ALA A 179 -11.34 -16.45 8.65
N ARG A 180 -11.47 -16.64 9.95
CA ARG A 180 -12.75 -16.93 10.62
C ARG A 180 -13.53 -15.65 10.89
N GLY A 181 -12.83 -14.58 11.25
CA GLY A 181 -13.44 -13.27 11.53
C GLY A 181 -14.22 -13.20 12.84
N ASP A 182 -14.00 -14.16 13.75
CA ASP A 182 -14.64 -14.28 15.07
C ASP A 182 -13.71 -13.85 16.23
N GLY A 183 -12.50 -13.39 15.90
CA GLY A 183 -11.47 -13.02 16.87
C GLY A 183 -10.59 -14.17 17.35
N SER A 184 -10.77 -15.39 16.82
CA SER A 184 -9.94 -16.57 17.13
C SER A 184 -8.82 -16.82 16.11
N ASP A 185 -8.68 -15.93 15.11
CA ASP A 185 -7.67 -16.07 14.06
C ASP A 185 -6.24 -15.95 14.63
N VAL A 186 -5.37 -16.90 14.28
CA VAL A 186 -3.98 -16.93 14.73
C VAL A 186 -3.06 -16.81 13.52
N LEU A 187 -2.15 -15.82 13.58
CA LEU A 187 -1.06 -15.68 12.64
C LEU A 187 0.22 -16.20 13.28
N ALA A 188 0.88 -17.12 12.58
CA ALA A 188 2.21 -17.60 12.91
C ALA A 188 3.18 -17.22 11.78
N VAL A 189 4.37 -16.74 12.12
CA VAL A 189 5.42 -16.40 11.16
C VAL A 189 6.69 -17.11 11.55
N ARG A 190 7.16 -18.01 10.69
CA ARG A 190 8.44 -18.69 10.80
C ARG A 190 9.49 -17.83 10.10
N VAL A 191 10.62 -17.61 10.75
CA VAL A 191 11.73 -16.81 10.22
C VAL A 191 13.03 -17.58 10.37
N TYR A 192 13.88 -17.52 9.36
CA TYR A 192 15.27 -17.98 9.44
C TYR A 192 16.21 -16.79 9.27
N ASN A 193 17.13 -16.64 10.21
CA ASN A 193 18.23 -15.67 10.16
C ASN A 193 19.51 -16.41 9.75
N GLY A 194 20.03 -16.12 8.56
CA GLY A 194 21.29 -16.68 8.07
C GLY A 194 22.51 -15.99 8.68
N GLY A 195 22.38 -14.73 9.09
CA GLY A 195 23.45 -13.95 9.71
C GLY A 195 23.04 -12.51 9.98
N GLY A 196 23.81 -11.78 10.78
CA GLY A 196 23.40 -10.43 11.22
C GLY A 196 22.33 -10.48 12.31
N GLN A 197 21.53 -9.41 12.41
CA GLN A 197 20.65 -9.19 13.58
C GLN A 197 19.32 -9.95 13.50
N GLY A 198 18.89 -10.31 12.29
CA GLY A 198 17.63 -11.01 12.04
C GLY A 198 16.38 -10.26 12.49
N GLY A 199 15.24 -10.93 12.33
CA GLY A 199 13.98 -10.54 12.92
C GLY A 199 13.10 -9.64 12.05
N TRP A 200 12.01 -9.18 12.66
CA TRP A 200 10.98 -8.41 11.99
C TRP A 200 11.24 -6.91 12.13
N TYR A 201 12.25 -6.44 11.41
CA TYR A 201 12.90 -5.15 11.69
C TYR A 201 12.19 -3.92 11.14
N ALA A 202 11.24 -4.07 10.21
CA ALA A 202 10.45 -2.94 9.71
C ALA A 202 8.97 -3.31 9.55
N ALA A 203 8.09 -2.43 10.03
CA ALA A 203 6.67 -2.51 9.73
C ALA A 203 6.43 -2.24 8.25
N SER A 204 5.31 -2.73 7.71
CA SER A 204 4.90 -2.27 6.40
C SER A 204 4.62 -0.77 6.49
N GLU A 205 5.23 -0.01 5.60
CA GLU A 205 4.65 1.27 5.22
C GLU A 205 3.24 0.97 4.71
N ARG A 206 2.24 1.80 5.03
CA ARG A 206 0.91 1.68 4.41
C ARG A 206 1.12 1.56 2.89
N PRO A 207 0.77 0.45 2.22
CA PRO A 207 0.97 0.34 0.80
C PRO A 207 0.09 1.38 0.10
N LEU A 208 0.74 2.11 -0.81
CA LEU A 208 0.20 2.93 -1.89
C LEU A 208 -1.32 2.89 -2.04
N ARG A 209 -1.96 4.07 -2.01
CA ARG A 209 -3.24 4.28 -2.69
C ARG A 209 -3.09 3.69 -4.08
N SER A 210 -3.72 2.56 -4.37
CA SER A 210 -3.78 2.01 -5.71
C SER A 210 -4.55 3.02 -6.56
N GLY A 211 -3.81 3.92 -7.20
CA GLY A 211 -4.36 4.79 -8.22
C GLY A 211 -4.57 3.98 -9.49
N PRO A 212 -5.41 4.44 -10.43
CA PRO A 212 -5.68 3.78 -11.71
C PRO A 212 -4.43 3.64 -12.63
N PHE A 213 -3.23 3.93 -12.15
CA PHE A 213 -1.98 3.96 -12.91
C PHE A 213 -0.85 3.08 -12.32
N ASP A 214 -1.09 2.33 -11.24
CA ASP A 214 -0.06 1.42 -10.72
C ASP A 214 0.16 0.23 -11.66
N ARG A 215 1.34 0.20 -12.28
CA ARG A 215 1.82 -0.93 -13.10
C ARG A 215 2.29 -2.06 -12.18
N GLY A 216 1.35 -2.87 -11.69
CA GLY A 216 1.66 -3.92 -10.73
C GLY A 216 0.74 -5.13 -10.71
N ALA A 217 -0.03 -5.37 -11.78
CA ALA A 217 -0.72 -6.65 -11.97
C ALA A 217 -0.05 -7.42 -13.14
N PRO A 218 0.15 -8.74 -13.03
CA PRO A 218 0.60 -9.57 -14.14
C PRO A 218 -0.37 -9.52 -15.32
#